data_AF-A0A7Y0Q497-F1
#
_entry.id   AF-A0A7Y0Q497-F1
#
_cell.length_a   1.000
_cell.length_b   1.000
_cell.length_c   1.000
_cell.angle_alpha   90.00
_cell.angle_beta   90.00
_cell.angle_gamma   90.00
#
_symmetry.space_group_name_H-M   'P 1'
#
loop_
_entity.id
_entity.type
_entity.pdbx_description
1 polymer ?
#
loop_
_entity_poly.entity_id
_entity_poly.type
_entity_poly.pdbx_seq_one_letter_code
_entity_poly.pdbx_strand_id
1 'polypeptide(L)'
;MDFKQFQAYVQEFSAKHGWHQKPVDTRLCFLMTEVGELTQAVLQWDQQPGPEQRQAVGQEIFDVIWNAVDVANRMGLDITECFHDKMAINASRQWSD
;
A
#
# COMPACT_ATOMS: atom_id res chain seq x y z
N MET A 1 -3.06 -15.27 2.26
CA MET A 1 -3.38 -14.67 0.96
C MET A 1 -2.06 -14.35 0.28
N ASP A 2 -1.81 -14.86 -0.92
CA ASP A 2 -0.64 -14.47 -1.70
C ASP A 2 -0.86 -13.11 -2.40
N PHE A 3 0.16 -12.58 -3.08
CA PHE A 3 0.06 -11.28 -3.76
C PHE A 3 -1.03 -11.26 -4.84
N LYS A 4 -1.19 -12.34 -5.60
CA LYS A 4 -2.19 -12.43 -6.66
C LYS A 4 -3.60 -12.44 -6.09
N GLN A 5 -3.83 -13.20 -5.03
CA GLN A 5 -5.10 -13.24 -4.31
C GLN A 5 -5.42 -11.89 -3.68
N PHE A 6 -4.41 -11.21 -3.11
CA PHE A 6 -4.60 -9.87 -2.54
C PHE A 6 -4.91 -8.83 -3.60
N GLN A 7 -4.18 -8.86 -4.71
CA GLN A 7 -4.41 -7.97 -5.84
C GLN A 7 -5.83 -8.13 -6.41
N ALA A 8 -6.29 -9.37 -6.60
CA ALA A 8 -7.66 -9.66 -7.04
C ALA A 8 -8.71 -9.17 -6.04
N TYR A 9 -8.48 -9.41 -4.75
CA TYR A 9 -9.35 -8.91 -3.69
C TYR A 9 -9.49 -7.38 -3.72
N VAL A 10 -8.38 -6.65 -3.84
CA VAL A 10 -8.37 -5.17 -3.95
C VAL A 10 -9.15 -4.72 -5.18
N GLN A 11 -8.97 -5.39 -6.32
CA GLN A 11 -9.68 -5.07 -7.57
C GLN A 11 -11.19 -5.26 -7.41
N GLU A 12 -11.63 -6.40 -6.86
CA GLU A 12 -13.05 -6.70 -6.63
C GLU A 12 -13.69 -5.73 -5.64
N PHE A 13 -12.98 -5.40 -4.57
CA PHE A 13 -13.43 -4.45 -3.56
C PHE A 13 -13.57 -3.03 -4.16
N SER A 14 -12.55 -2.57 -4.88
CA SER A 14 -12.56 -1.28 -5.59
C SER A 14 -13.66 -1.22 -6.66
N ALA A 15 -13.95 -2.35 -7.33
CA ALA A 15 -15.06 -2.49 -8.26
C ALA A 15 -16.42 -2.32 -7.57
N LYS A 16 -16.64 -3.06 -6.48
CA LYS A 16 -17.88 -3.04 -5.68
C LYS A 16 -18.22 -1.64 -5.17
N HIS A 17 -17.23 -0.84 -4.80
CA HIS A 17 -17.42 0.52 -4.29
C HIS A 17 -17.35 1.62 -5.36
N GLY A 18 -17.19 1.27 -6.65
CA GLY A 18 -17.14 2.23 -7.75
C GLY A 18 -15.85 3.06 -7.82
N TRP A 19 -14.83 2.74 -7.02
CA TRP A 19 -13.58 3.52 -6.96
C TRP A 19 -12.72 3.36 -8.21
N HIS A 20 -12.83 2.22 -8.89
CA HIS A 20 -12.25 1.98 -10.22
C HIS A 20 -12.66 3.00 -11.29
N GLN A 21 -13.75 3.75 -11.09
CA GLN A 21 -14.21 4.78 -12.02
C GLN A 21 -13.51 6.14 -11.82
N LYS A 22 -12.91 6.38 -10.64
CA LYS A 22 -12.17 7.62 -10.38
C LYS A 22 -10.93 7.68 -11.26
N PRO A 23 -10.42 8.84 -11.70
CA PRO A 23 -9.13 8.92 -12.38
C PRO A 23 -7.95 8.32 -11.56
N VAL A 24 -6.91 7.82 -12.23
CA VAL A 24 -5.79 7.13 -11.55
C VAL A 24 -4.96 8.08 -10.68
N ASP A 25 -4.78 9.32 -11.10
CA ASP A 25 -4.16 10.41 -10.32
C ASP A 25 -4.96 10.70 -9.04
N THR A 26 -6.29 10.62 -9.08
CA THR A 26 -7.13 10.73 -7.89
C THR A 26 -6.87 9.57 -6.93
N ARG A 27 -6.68 8.34 -7.43
CA ARG A 27 -6.32 7.18 -6.59
C ARG A 27 -4.91 7.31 -6.00
N LEU A 28 -3.98 7.90 -6.75
CA LEU A 28 -2.66 8.27 -6.23
C LEU A 28 -2.75 9.31 -5.10
N CYS A 29 -3.65 10.29 -5.19
CA CYS A 29 -3.90 11.23 -4.09
C CYS A 29 -4.41 10.52 -2.83
N PHE A 30 -5.28 9.51 -2.94
CA PHE A 30 -5.70 8.71 -1.78
C PHE A 30 -4.53 7.95 -1.16
N LEU A 31 -3.65 7.35 -1.97
CA LEU A 31 -2.42 6.74 -1.45
C LEU A 31 -1.57 7.75 -0.65
N MET A 32 -1.44 8.99 -1.13
CA MET A 32 -0.71 10.03 -0.40
C MET A 32 -1.38 10.39 0.92
N THR A 33 -2.72 10.39 0.98
CA THR A 33 -3.47 10.58 2.22
C THR A 33 -3.11 9.50 3.24
N GLU A 34 -3.14 8.21 2.86
CA GLU A 34 -2.82 7.12 3.80
C GLU A 34 -1.37 7.19 4.31
N VAL A 35 -0.43 7.65 3.47
CA VAL A 35 0.96 7.89 3.93
C VAL A 35 1.01 8.99 4.99
N GLY A 36 0.16 10.02 4.85
CA GLY A 36 -0.01 11.06 5.86
C GLY A 36 -0.61 10.54 7.16
N GLU A 37 -1.65 9.70 7.07
CA GLU A 37 -2.30 9.08 8.24
C GLU A 37 -1.33 8.12 8.96
N LEU A 38 -0.58 7.31 8.22
CA LEU A 38 0.52 6.51 8.76
C LEU A 38 1.56 7.36 9.47
N THR A 39 1.96 8.48 8.88
CA THR A 39 2.91 9.41 9.50
C THR A 39 2.37 9.92 10.84
N GLN A 40 1.09 10.30 10.90
CA GLN A 40 0.45 10.75 12.13
C GLN A 40 0.39 9.64 13.20
N ALA A 41 0.03 8.42 12.81
CA ALA A 41 -0.05 7.27 13.71
C ALA A 41 1.32 6.94 14.33
N VAL A 42 2.40 6.99 13.54
CA VAL A 42 3.76 6.78 14.02
C VAL A 42 4.19 7.90 14.97
N LEU A 43 3.89 9.16 14.67
CA LEU A 43 4.20 10.27 15.57
C LEU A 43 3.48 10.15 16.92
N GLN A 44 2.22 9.68 16.91
CA GLN A 44 1.48 9.42 18.15
C GLN A 44 2.07 8.24 18.93
N TRP A 45 2.49 7.17 18.24
CA TRP A 45 3.21 6.06 18.86
C TRP A 45 4.49 6.53 19.55
N ASP A 46 5.28 7.39 18.93
CA ASP A 46 6.53 7.89 19.51
C ASP A 46 6.30 8.79 20.73
N GLN A 47 5.20 9.55 20.74
CA GLN A 47 4.83 10.40 21.89
C GLN A 47 4.30 9.58 23.07
N GLN A 48 3.46 8.59 22.80
CA GLN A 48 2.84 7.76 23.84
C GLN A 48 2.58 6.34 23.30
N PRO A 49 3.58 5.45 23.38
CA PRO A 49 3.43 4.09 22.85
C PRO A 49 2.45 3.29 23.70
N GLY A 50 1.57 2.55 23.03
CA GLY A 50 0.53 1.77 23.68
C GLY A 50 -0.17 0.82 22.70
N PRO A 51 -0.96 -0.16 23.19
CA PRO A 51 -1.64 -1.14 22.34
C PRO A 51 -2.51 -0.49 21.25
N GLU A 52 -3.18 0.61 21.57
CA GLU A 52 -4.03 1.36 20.64
C GLU A 52 -3.20 2.01 19.53
N GLN A 53 -2.09 2.68 19.88
CA GLN A 53 -1.20 3.29 18.88
C GLN A 53 -0.56 2.21 18.00
N ARG A 54 -0.24 1.02 18.56
CA ARG A 54 0.27 -0.10 17.77
C ARG A 54 -0.73 -0.52 16.72
N GLN A 55 -1.99 -0.62 17.13
CA GLN A 55 -3.08 -1.04 16.28
C GLN A 55 -3.31 -0.02 15.18
N ALA A 56 -3.33 1.28 15.52
CA ALA A 56 -3.46 2.36 14.54
C ALA A 56 -2.35 2.29 13.49
N VAL A 57 -1.08 2.21 13.89
CA VAL A 57 0.05 2.06 12.95
C VAL A 57 -0.14 0.82 12.05
N GLY A 58 -0.61 -0.30 12.61
CA GLY A 58 -0.88 -1.50 11.83
C GLY A 58 -1.99 -1.32 10.78
N GLN A 59 -3.04 -0.56 11.11
CA GLN A 59 -4.13 -0.21 10.19
C GLN A 59 -3.62 0.68 9.06
N GLU A 60 -2.92 1.77 9.40
CA GLU A 60 -2.43 2.73 8.40
C GLU A 60 -1.36 2.13 7.46
N ILE A 61 -0.50 1.22 7.96
CA ILE A 61 0.41 0.46 7.09
C ILE A 61 -0.38 -0.32 6.05
N PHE A 62 -1.48 -0.95 6.47
CA PHE A 62 -2.29 -1.74 5.57
C PHE A 62 -3.04 -0.85 4.57
N ASP A 63 -3.52 0.33 4.97
CA ASP A 63 -4.18 1.26 4.06
C ASP A 63 -3.23 1.80 2.99
N VAL A 64 -1.96 2.05 3.34
CA VAL A 64 -0.90 2.35 2.37
C VAL A 64 -0.68 1.19 1.39
N ILE A 65 -0.54 -0.04 1.89
CA ILE A 65 -0.36 -1.23 1.05
C ILE A 65 -1.55 -1.41 0.11
N TRP A 66 -2.77 -1.28 0.64
CA TRP A 66 -4.01 -1.46 -0.10
C TRP A 66 -4.13 -0.44 -1.24
N ASN A 67 -3.90 0.84 -0.95
CA ASN A 67 -3.99 1.89 -1.96
C ASN A 67 -2.88 1.78 -3.01
N ALA A 68 -1.67 1.32 -2.64
CA ALA A 68 -0.61 1.05 -3.60
C ALA A 68 -0.98 -0.08 -4.58
N VAL A 69 -1.60 -1.15 -4.08
CA VAL A 69 -2.10 -2.25 -4.91
C VAL A 69 -3.28 -1.82 -5.77
N ASP A 70 -4.18 -0.97 -5.28
CA ASP A 70 -5.25 -0.39 -6.09
C ASP A 70 -4.67 0.45 -7.24
N VAL A 71 -3.65 1.28 -6.98
CA VAL A 71 -2.94 2.00 -8.06
C VAL A 71 -2.34 1.03 -9.09
N ALA A 72 -1.69 -0.05 -8.65
CA ALA A 72 -1.14 -1.07 -9.54
C ALA A 72 -2.22 -1.71 -10.43
N ASN A 73 -3.37 -2.07 -9.84
CA ASN A 73 -4.54 -2.58 -10.57
C ASN A 73 -5.04 -1.57 -11.62
N ARG A 74 -5.11 -0.29 -11.25
CA ARG A 74 -5.56 0.78 -12.14
C ARG A 74 -4.61 1.03 -13.32
N MET A 75 -3.34 0.67 -13.16
CA MET A 75 -2.33 0.77 -14.20
C MET A 75 -2.13 -0.54 -14.98
N GLY A 76 -2.83 -1.62 -14.61
CA GLY A 76 -2.70 -2.92 -15.26
C GLY A 76 -1.38 -3.64 -14.97
N LEU A 77 -0.77 -3.38 -13.81
CA LEU A 77 0.50 -3.99 -13.39
C LEU A 77 0.25 -5.29 -12.63
N ASP A 78 1.00 -6.35 -12.91
CA ASP A 78 1.06 -7.54 -12.04
C ASP A 78 2.07 -7.30 -10.91
N ILE A 79 1.59 -7.21 -9.67
CA ILE A 79 2.48 -6.90 -8.53
C ILE A 79 3.44 -8.05 -8.20
N THR A 80 3.08 -9.29 -8.58
CA THR A 80 3.95 -10.47 -8.39
C THR A 80 5.14 -10.39 -9.34
N GLU A 81 4.89 -10.03 -10.60
CA GLU A 81 5.95 -9.76 -11.58
C GLU A 81 6.83 -8.59 -11.15
N CYS A 82 6.21 -7.46 -10.76
CA CYS A 82 6.93 -6.28 -10.26
C CYS A 82 7.83 -6.61 -9.06
N PHE A 83 7.36 -7.46 -8.15
CA PHE A 83 8.15 -7.94 -7.02
C PHE A 83 9.37 -8.75 -7.49
N HIS A 84 9.18 -9.71 -8.39
CA HIS A 84 10.28 -10.53 -8.91
C HIS A 84 11.33 -9.69 -9.64
N ASP A 85 10.90 -8.76 -10.50
CA ASP A 85 11.79 -7.84 -11.22
C ASP A 85 12.60 -6.99 -10.24
N LYS A 86 11.93 -6.45 -9.22
CA LYS A 86 12.58 -5.61 -8.21
C LYS A 86 13.60 -6.42 -7.38
N MET A 87 13.29 -7.66 -7.04
CA MET A 87 14.19 -8.54 -6.31
C MET A 87 15.43 -8.92 -7.13
N ALA A 88 15.28 -9.18 -8.44
CA ALA A 88 16.40 -9.43 -9.33
C ALA A 88 17.36 -8.22 -9.40
N ILE A 89 16.80 -7.00 -9.50
CA ILE A 89 17.59 -5.76 -9.42
C ILE A 89 18.30 -5.66 -8.06
N ASN A 90 17.57 -5.86 -6.95
CA ASN A 90 18.13 -5.73 -5.61
C ASN A 90 19.23 -6.75 -5.30
N ALA A 91 19.19 -7.96 -5.89
CA ALA A 91 20.22 -8.98 -5.73
C ALA A 91 21.60 -8.56 -6.27
N SER A 92 21.63 -7.59 -7.18
CA SER A 92 22.87 -7.02 -7.73
C SER A 92 23.36 -5.76 -7.00
N ARG A 93 22.60 -5.26 -6.01
CA ARG A 93 22.94 -4.01 -5.30
C ARG A 93 23.93 -4.30 -4.17
N GLN A 94 24.92 -3.43 -4.06
CA GLN A 94 25.70 -3.28 -2.84
C GLN A 94 25.09 -2.15 -2.02
N TRP A 95 24.81 -2.42 -0.76
CA TRP A 95 24.27 -1.45 0.17
C TRP A 95 25.42 -1.02 1.10
N SER A 96 25.71 0.27 1.15
CA SER A 96 26.57 0.87 2.17
C SER A 96 25.69 1.54 3.21
N ASP A 97 26.11 1.45 4.47
CA ASP A 97 25.45 2.10 5.62
C ASP A 97 25.42 3.64 5.51
#